data_AF-A0A523Y9T3-F1
#
_entry.id   AF-A0A523Y9T3-F1
#
_cell.length_a   1.000
_cell.length_b   1.000
_cell.length_c   1.000
_cell.angle_alpha   90.00
_cell.angle_beta   90.00
_cell.angle_gamma   90.00
#
_symmetry.space_group_name_H-M   'P 1'
#
loop_
_entity.id
_entity.type
_entity.pdbx_description
1 polymer ?
#
loop_
_entity_poly.entity_id
_entity_poly.type
_entity_poly.pdbx_seq_one_letter_code
_entity_poly.pdbx_strand_id
1 'polypeptide(L)'
;MRRIIAIVSLALFVMVSMPTVATAGAAKGQKLFKKKFRKKCGFSGVRFARHHMQDEWEEIYDDGKFPDEAKKICPRLKLNKIKPSWWKHVYEFSVKYAKDGVVPKC
;
A
#
# COMPACT_ATOMS: atom_id res chain seq x y z
N MET A 1 27.24 -22.06 42.76
CA MET A 1 26.39 -20.91 43.15
C MET A 1 27.25 -19.67 43.42
N ARG A 2 27.15 -18.65 42.57
CA ARG A 2 27.26 -17.23 42.97
C ARG A 2 26.78 -16.32 41.81
N ARG A 3 25.55 -15.79 41.99
CA ARG A 3 25.10 -14.42 41.67
C ARG A 3 25.07 -14.05 40.17
N ILE A 4 23.93 -14.16 39.47
CA ILE A 4 22.81 -13.19 39.40
C ILE A 4 23.22 -11.84 38.77
N ILE A 5 22.74 -11.63 37.53
CA ILE A 5 22.31 -10.37 36.85
C ILE A 5 23.37 -9.42 36.27
N ALA A 6 23.37 -9.29 34.93
CA ALA A 6 23.50 -8.04 34.13
C ALA A 6 23.23 -8.40 32.65
N ILE A 7 21.99 -8.38 32.13
CA ILE A 7 21.43 -7.28 31.29
C ILE A 7 22.53 -6.68 30.38
N VAL A 8 22.48 -6.75 29.05
CA VAL A 8 21.91 -5.66 28.22
C VAL A 8 21.91 -6.05 26.73
N SER A 9 20.70 -6.01 26.16
CA SER A 9 20.30 -5.71 24.78
C SER A 9 20.83 -6.55 23.61
N LEU A 10 20.11 -7.61 23.28
CA LEU A 10 19.92 -8.03 21.89
C LEU A 10 19.00 -6.99 21.20
N ALA A 11 19.52 -5.82 20.87
CA ALA A 11 18.81 -4.84 20.05
C ALA A 11 18.87 -5.32 18.59
N LEU A 12 17.93 -6.21 18.23
CA LEU A 12 17.56 -6.45 16.83
C LEU A 12 16.94 -5.15 16.30
N PHE A 13 17.79 -4.21 15.87
CA PHE A 13 17.39 -3.13 14.99
C PHE A 13 17.11 -3.78 13.63
N VAL A 14 15.89 -4.28 13.45
CA VAL A 14 15.35 -4.49 12.11
C VAL A 14 15.22 -3.10 11.51
N MET A 15 16.24 -2.69 10.77
CA MET A 15 16.15 -1.52 9.91
C MET A 15 15.07 -1.83 8.87
N VAL A 16 13.85 -1.39 9.16
CA VAL A 16 12.78 -1.36 8.16
C VAL A 16 13.24 -0.38 7.10
N SER A 17 13.82 -0.91 6.03
CA SER A 17 14.13 -0.14 4.83
C SER A 17 12.80 0.34 4.27
N MET A 18 12.42 1.58 4.55
CA MET A 18 11.24 2.18 3.92
C MET A 18 11.49 2.19 2.41
N PRO A 19 10.73 1.40 1.62
CA PRO A 19 10.95 1.35 0.20
C PRO A 19 10.64 2.72 -0.39
N THR A 20 11.59 3.24 -1.17
CA THR A 20 11.42 4.50 -1.87
C THR A 20 10.39 4.34 -2.98
N VAL A 21 9.12 4.58 -2.66
CA VAL A 21 8.04 4.60 -3.66
C VAL A 21 8.36 5.66 -4.73
N ALA A 22 8.46 5.23 -5.98
CA ALA A 22 8.68 6.12 -7.11
C ALA A 22 7.57 7.17 -7.17
N THR A 23 7.90 8.43 -6.86
CA THR A 23 6.94 9.53 -6.69
C THR A 23 6.10 9.78 -7.95
N ALA A 24 6.69 9.59 -9.14
CA ALA A 24 6.01 9.68 -10.42
C ALA A 24 4.94 8.61 -10.62
N GLY A 25 5.20 7.40 -10.11
CA GLY A 25 4.29 6.27 -10.13
C GLY A 25 3.03 6.53 -9.32
N ALA A 26 3.21 6.95 -8.07
CA ALA A 26 2.11 7.28 -7.17
C ALA A 26 1.22 8.43 -7.69
N ALA A 27 1.78 9.47 -8.32
CA ALA A 27 1.01 10.55 -8.92
C ALA A 27 0.15 10.07 -10.11
N LYS A 28 0.71 9.20 -10.97
CA LYS A 28 -0.05 8.54 -12.05
C LYS A 28 -1.15 7.65 -11.47
N GLY A 29 -0.85 6.88 -10.42
CA GLY A 29 -1.79 6.04 -9.68
C GLY A 29 -2.96 6.84 -9.12
N GLN A 30 -2.69 7.96 -8.47
CA GLN A 30 -3.72 8.85 -7.92
C GLN A 30 -4.65 9.38 -9.03
N LYS A 31 -4.09 9.87 -10.14
CA LYS A 31 -4.86 10.37 -11.29
C LYS A 31 -5.71 9.27 -11.90
N LEU A 32 -5.16 8.07 -12.00
CA LEU A 32 -5.86 6.91 -12.53
C LEU A 32 -7.00 6.48 -11.61
N PHE A 33 -6.76 6.38 -10.30
CA PHE A 33 -7.77 6.05 -9.31
C PHE A 33 -8.93 7.05 -9.39
N LYS A 34 -8.63 8.35 -9.41
CA LYS A 34 -9.65 9.41 -9.53
C LYS A 34 -10.49 9.27 -10.81
N LYS A 35 -9.87 8.94 -11.96
CA LYS A 35 -10.57 8.85 -13.25
C LYS A 35 -11.32 7.54 -13.48
N LYS A 36 -10.80 6.41 -12.98
CA LYS A 36 -11.29 5.06 -13.33
C LYS A 36 -11.95 4.32 -12.18
N PHE A 37 -11.44 4.49 -10.95
CA PHE A 37 -11.85 3.70 -9.79
C PHE A 37 -12.86 4.47 -8.92
N ARG A 38 -12.64 5.77 -8.65
CA ARG A 38 -13.45 6.59 -7.74
C ARG A 38 -14.96 6.52 -8.01
N LYS A 39 -15.39 6.69 -9.26
CA LYS A 39 -16.82 6.63 -9.62
C LYS A 39 -17.44 5.24 -9.40
N LYS A 40 -16.64 4.18 -9.46
CA LYS A 40 -17.11 2.79 -9.26
C LYS A 40 -17.13 2.41 -7.79
N CYS A 41 -16.10 2.81 -7.07
CA CYS A 41 -15.91 2.46 -5.66
C CYS A 41 -16.68 3.37 -4.71
N GLY A 42 -16.98 4.62 -5.11
CA GLY A 42 -17.74 5.56 -4.28
C GLY A 42 -16.90 6.26 -3.19
N PHE A 43 -15.59 6.01 -3.14
CA PHE A 43 -14.67 6.63 -2.18
C PHE A 43 -13.36 7.10 -2.82
N SER A 44 -12.58 7.88 -2.08
CA SER A 44 -11.31 8.44 -2.53
C SER A 44 -10.21 7.38 -2.58
N GLY A 45 -9.21 7.58 -3.44
CA GLY A 45 -8.03 6.71 -3.47
C GLY A 45 -7.26 6.70 -2.15
N VAL A 46 -7.31 7.79 -1.37
CA VAL A 46 -6.69 7.80 -0.04
C VAL A 46 -7.41 6.84 0.91
N ARG A 47 -8.75 6.80 0.89
CA ARG A 47 -9.50 5.80 1.67
C ARG A 47 -9.14 4.37 1.22
N PHE A 48 -8.94 4.15 -0.07
CA PHE A 48 -8.46 2.87 -0.59
C PHE A 48 -7.09 2.50 -0.02
N ALA A 49 -6.10 3.38 -0.19
CA ALA A 49 -4.71 3.15 0.24
C ALA A 49 -4.61 2.86 1.74
N ARG A 50 -5.43 3.49 2.58
CA ARG A 50 -5.41 3.29 4.04
C ARG A 50 -6.05 1.98 4.55
N HIS A 51 -6.46 1.06 3.66
CA HIS A 51 -6.96 -0.26 4.09
C HIS A 51 -5.86 -1.15 4.65
N HIS A 52 -4.64 -1.01 4.13
CA HIS A 52 -3.46 -1.79 4.51
C HIS A 52 -2.28 -0.87 4.84
N MET A 53 -1.31 -1.42 5.55
CA MET A 53 0.02 -0.84 5.80
C MET A 53 0.89 -0.95 4.53
N GLN A 54 2.06 -0.31 4.50
CA GLN A 54 2.95 -0.34 3.33
C GLN A 54 3.44 -1.76 3.01
N ASP A 55 3.91 -2.48 4.03
CA ASP A 55 4.37 -3.86 3.98
C ASP A 55 3.27 -4.83 3.55
N GLU A 56 2.06 -4.68 4.09
CA GLU A 56 0.90 -5.48 3.68
C GLU A 56 0.58 -5.26 2.19
N TRP A 57 0.63 -4.02 1.70
CA TRP A 57 0.41 -3.74 0.28
C TRP A 57 1.47 -4.33 -0.63
N GLU A 58 2.73 -4.33 -0.18
CA GLU A 58 3.86 -4.96 -0.87
C GLU A 58 3.68 -6.46 -0.95
N GLU A 59 3.39 -7.12 0.17
CA GLU A 59 3.12 -8.57 0.22
C GLU A 59 1.95 -8.95 -0.70
N ILE A 60 0.83 -8.22 -0.63
CA ILE A 60 -0.34 -8.44 -1.49
C ILE A 60 0.01 -8.28 -2.98
N TYR A 61 0.90 -7.35 -3.31
CA TYR A 61 1.31 -7.08 -4.69
C TYR A 61 2.28 -8.13 -5.22
N ASP A 62 3.26 -8.52 -4.42
CA ASP A 62 4.26 -9.54 -4.75
C ASP A 62 3.63 -10.94 -4.88
N ASP A 63 2.60 -11.22 -4.06
CA ASP A 63 1.75 -12.42 -4.19
C ASP A 63 0.86 -12.41 -5.45
N GLY A 64 0.81 -11.30 -6.19
CA GLY A 64 -0.07 -11.13 -7.36
C GLY A 64 -1.56 -10.97 -7.01
N LYS A 65 -1.91 -10.80 -5.72
CA LYS A 65 -3.28 -10.72 -5.20
C LYS A 65 -3.87 -9.31 -5.20
N PHE A 66 -3.08 -8.29 -5.56
CA PHE A 66 -3.51 -6.88 -5.55
C PHE A 66 -4.83 -6.61 -6.29
N PRO A 67 -5.09 -7.16 -7.51
CA PRO A 67 -6.36 -6.95 -8.20
C PRO A 67 -7.55 -7.52 -7.43
N ASP A 68 -7.39 -8.69 -6.80
CA ASP A 68 -8.44 -9.36 -6.05
C ASP A 68 -8.75 -8.63 -4.75
N GLU A 69 -7.72 -8.19 -4.02
CA GLU A 69 -7.90 -7.37 -2.83
C GLU A 69 -8.54 -6.01 -3.19
N ALA A 70 -8.15 -5.41 -4.31
CA ALA A 70 -8.79 -4.20 -4.82
C ALA A 70 -10.29 -4.40 -5.11
N LYS A 71 -10.67 -5.59 -5.59
CA LYS A 71 -12.08 -5.97 -5.80
C LYS A 71 -12.80 -6.26 -4.49
N LYS A 72 -12.13 -6.83 -3.49
CA LYS A 72 -12.70 -7.04 -2.15
C LYS A 72 -13.05 -5.70 -1.49
N ILE A 73 -12.13 -4.74 -1.55
CA ILE A 73 -12.33 -3.37 -1.04
C ILE A 73 -13.36 -2.61 -1.90
N CYS A 74 -13.38 -2.85 -3.21
CA CYS A 74 -14.32 -2.24 -4.15
C CYS A 74 -15.06 -3.30 -4.98
N PRO A 75 -16.16 -3.90 -4.46
CA PRO A 75 -16.87 -4.99 -5.13
C PRO A 75 -17.42 -4.65 -6.52
N ARG A 76 -17.66 -3.36 -6.79
CA ARG A 76 -18.14 -2.84 -8.08
C ARG A 76 -17.03 -2.68 -9.12
N LEU A 77 -15.78 -2.96 -8.75
CA LEU A 77 -14.62 -2.87 -9.63
C LEU A 77 -14.64 -4.02 -10.64
N LYS A 78 -14.56 -3.67 -11.92
CA LYS A 78 -14.51 -4.64 -13.01
C LYS A 78 -13.06 -4.87 -13.42
N LEU A 79 -12.43 -5.91 -12.88
CA LEU A 79 -11.01 -6.22 -13.11
C LEU A 79 -10.68 -6.39 -14.61
N ASN A 80 -11.58 -7.00 -15.37
CA ASN A 80 -11.45 -7.15 -16.82
C ASN A 80 -11.40 -5.83 -17.62
N LYS A 81 -11.77 -4.70 -17.03
CA LYS A 81 -11.69 -3.37 -17.67
C LYS A 81 -10.43 -2.59 -17.27
N ILE A 82 -9.56 -3.18 -16.44
CA ILE A 82 -8.35 -2.55 -15.94
C ILE A 82 -7.16 -3.12 -16.70
N LYS A 83 -6.31 -2.23 -17.23
CA LYS A 83 -5.11 -2.65 -17.95
C LYS A 83 -4.08 -3.20 -16.95
N PRO A 84 -3.33 -4.26 -17.28
CA PRO A 84 -2.27 -4.78 -16.40
C PRO A 84 -1.25 -3.71 -15.96
N SER A 85 -0.85 -2.84 -16.89
CA SER A 85 0.09 -1.74 -16.62
C SER A 85 -0.41 -0.69 -15.64
N TRP A 86 -1.72 -0.65 -15.37
CA TRP A 86 -2.31 0.28 -14.42
C TRP A 86 -2.14 -0.18 -12.97
N TRP A 87 -2.07 -1.49 -12.74
CA TRP A 87 -1.96 -2.05 -11.39
C TRP A 87 -0.71 -1.57 -10.68
N LYS A 88 0.44 -1.57 -11.36
CA LYS A 88 1.69 -1.03 -10.81
C LYS A 88 1.53 0.40 -10.29
N HIS A 89 0.89 1.29 -11.05
CA HIS A 89 0.70 2.67 -10.63
C HIS A 89 -0.28 2.82 -9.46
N VAL A 90 -1.36 2.03 -9.47
CA VAL A 90 -2.33 2.04 -8.35
C VAL A 90 -1.68 1.50 -7.08
N TYR A 91 -0.87 0.45 -7.20
CA TYR A 91 -0.05 -0.10 -6.12
C TYR A 91 0.95 0.91 -5.56
N GLU A 92 1.75 1.55 -6.42
CA GLU A 92 2.71 2.60 -6.00
C GLU A 92 2.00 3.74 -5.25
N PHE A 93 0.77 4.06 -5.64
CA PHE A 93 -0.09 5.01 -4.94
C PHE A 93 -0.61 4.46 -3.61
N SER A 94 -1.06 3.21 -3.56
CA SER A 94 -1.53 2.55 -2.34
C SER A 94 -0.46 2.48 -1.26
N VAL A 95 0.76 2.04 -1.61
CA VAL A 95 1.89 1.99 -0.67
C VAL A 95 2.22 3.40 -0.18
N LYS A 96 2.36 4.38 -1.08
CA LYS A 96 2.73 5.75 -0.68
C LYS A 96 1.78 6.37 0.33
N TYR A 97 0.48 6.12 0.19
CA TYR A 97 -0.59 6.69 1.02
C TYR A 97 -1.24 5.64 1.92
N ALA A 98 -0.51 4.57 2.23
CA ALA A 98 -0.92 3.52 3.14
C ALA A 98 -1.24 4.09 4.52
N LYS A 99 -1.73 3.24 5.42
CA LYS A 99 -2.15 3.68 6.76
C LYS A 99 -1.00 4.31 7.58
N ASP A 100 0.20 3.76 7.45
CA ASP A 100 1.50 4.20 7.96
C ASP A 100 2.30 5.07 6.96
N GLY A 101 1.77 5.26 5.75
CA GLY A 101 2.40 6.04 4.70
C GLY A 101 2.26 7.55 4.87
N VAL A 102 2.60 8.28 3.80
CA VAL A 102 2.56 9.75 3.78
C VAL A 102 1.11 10.22 3.85
N VAL A 103 0.79 11.06 4.83
CA VAL A 103 -0.52 11.73 4.88
C VAL A 103 -0.58 12.75 3.72
N PRO A 104 -1.54 12.63 2.78
CA PRO A 104 -1.68 13.62 1.73
C PRO A 104 -2.03 14.97 2.36
N LYS A 105 -1.31 16.02 1.98
CA LYS A 105 -1.67 17.39 2.35
C LYS A 105 -3.07 17.67 1.79
N CYS A 106 -4.04 17.88 2.68
CA CYS A 106 -5.43 18.21 2.38
C CYS A 106 -5.53 19.56 1.68
#